data_AF-A0AA41MIF2-F1
#
_entry.id   AF-A0AA41MIF2-F1
#
_cell.length_a   1.000
_cell.length_b   1.000
_cell.length_c   1.000
_cell.angle_alpha   90.00
_cell.angle_beta   90.00
_cell.angle_gamma   90.00
#
_symmetry.space_group_name_H-M   'P 1'
#
loop_
_entity.id
_entity.type
_entity.pdbx_description
1 polymer ?
#
loop_
_entity_poly.entity_id
_entity_poly.type
_entity_poly.pdbx_seq_one_letter_code
_entity_poly.pdbx_strand_id
1 'polypeptide(L)'
;MKAENRKLFHELEVEKCLVTLLGSESDGPKIAASQAISAMSENSSSKDFFNTQGIPQLVQLLRSDNEEVREAAALALANLTTCNPVNANAAAEADGIDPLISILSSKRDGAVANAATVLTNMAMQEPLRTSIQSHDIMHALMGPLHSDNPVVQSKAALTVAATACDVEARAELKNCGGLEPLVELLYSKNDEVRRHASWAVMVCAGDELMAVEFCRLGALDILEEINLSVRRKNKFSEAAYNKLLNNNLSLKYSQIGYLSSSNIISDGFYDYGRINPGTKLLPLKELCFQEPSDQRAVLLINSKASDNAGFGSPTEEKAEPASGRNTAASRSAAKEKGPRKGRGKKEEEKLKEEEEILAVPKLTGESSDKEWFPPSDPDFCVYVYEVTKSILPITNIKEQIEALAKYVAEKMGGKISKEKLPDFGWELHISELKFQLKSNVIPIGYIKKGIFYHRALLFKALADKIGLGCSLVRGEYGRAWNEVKLQNESRKGATGGLPQPEVYIVDVMFHPGSLLRLQSREADLYRFL
;
A
#
# COMPACT_ATOMS: atom_id res chain seq x y z
N MET A 1 1.36 45.14 4.12
CA MET A 1 2.04 46.30 3.47
C MET A 1 1.64 46.31 1.99
N LYS A 2 1.43 47.46 1.33
CA LYS A 2 1.12 47.48 -0.12
C LYS A 2 2.38 47.14 -0.93
N ALA A 3 2.22 46.51 -2.11
CA ALA A 3 3.34 46.12 -2.97
C ALA A 3 4.22 47.30 -3.39
N GLU A 4 3.61 48.45 -3.67
CA GLU A 4 4.30 49.70 -4.01
C GLU A 4 5.24 50.17 -2.90
N ASN A 5 4.81 50.07 -1.64
CA ASN A 5 5.63 50.45 -0.48
C ASN A 5 6.85 49.53 -0.33
N ARG A 6 6.70 48.23 -0.62
CA ARG A 6 7.83 47.28 -0.56
C ARG A 6 8.89 47.57 -1.61
N LYS A 7 8.46 47.95 -2.82
CA LYS A 7 9.39 48.33 -3.89
C LYS A 7 10.13 49.62 -3.53
N LEU A 8 9.42 50.61 -2.99
CA LEU A 8 10.04 51.86 -2.51
C LEU A 8 11.03 51.61 -1.36
N PHE A 9 10.71 50.74 -0.40
CA PHE A 9 11.64 50.39 0.67
C PHE A 9 12.91 49.70 0.18
N HIS A 10 12.79 48.85 -0.85
CA HIS A 10 13.96 48.27 -1.52
C HIS A 10 14.81 49.34 -2.21
N GLU A 11 14.18 50.26 -2.94
CA GLU A 11 14.86 51.38 -3.59
C GLU A 11 15.57 52.33 -2.60
N LEU A 12 15.07 52.39 -1.35
CA LEU A 12 15.65 53.16 -0.25
C LEU A 12 16.68 52.37 0.60
N GLU A 13 17.07 51.17 0.19
CA GLU A 13 18.02 50.29 0.88
C GLU A 13 17.65 49.99 2.35
N VAL A 14 16.34 49.96 2.67
CA VAL A 14 15.84 49.72 4.04
C VAL A 14 16.35 48.39 4.58
N GLU A 15 16.62 47.41 3.72
CA GLU A 15 17.15 46.10 4.11
C GLU A 15 18.47 46.19 4.88
N LYS A 16 19.39 47.12 4.54
CA LYS A 16 20.66 47.30 5.27
C LYS A 16 20.42 47.75 6.72
N CYS A 17 19.45 48.65 6.91
CA CYS A 17 19.07 49.13 8.23
C CYS A 17 18.46 47.99 9.06
N LEU A 18 17.58 47.18 8.44
CA LEU A 18 16.97 46.04 9.13
C LEU A 18 18.01 45.00 9.56
N VAL A 19 18.98 44.66 8.71
CA VAL A 19 20.10 43.77 9.08
C VAL A 19 20.90 44.34 10.26
N THR A 20 21.17 45.65 10.26
CA THR A 20 21.86 46.28 11.41
C THR A 20 21.06 46.14 12.71
N LEU A 21 19.74 46.29 12.64
CA LEU A 21 18.85 46.20 13.82
C LEU A 21 18.73 44.78 14.38
N LEU A 22 18.90 43.74 13.56
CA LEU A 22 18.96 42.35 14.05
C LEU A 22 20.14 42.11 15.01
N GLY A 23 21.23 42.87 14.85
CA GLY A 23 22.41 42.81 15.71
C GLY A 23 22.35 43.70 16.96
N SER A 24 21.22 44.37 17.23
CA SER A 24 21.11 45.25 18.41
C SER A 24 21.17 44.44 19.72
N GLU A 25 21.56 45.07 20.83
CA GLU A 25 21.59 44.37 22.13
C GLU A 25 20.17 44.11 22.68
N SER A 26 19.24 45.05 22.44
CA SER A 26 17.87 44.99 22.93
C SER A 26 16.99 44.05 22.09
N ASP A 27 16.03 43.38 22.71
CA ASP A 27 15.14 42.45 22.02
C ASP A 27 14.07 43.15 21.18
N GLY A 28 13.63 44.34 21.58
CA GLY A 28 12.60 45.11 20.87
C GLY A 28 12.95 45.40 19.39
N PRO A 29 14.14 45.97 19.11
CA PRO A 29 14.57 46.20 17.74
C PRO A 29 14.79 44.91 16.93
N LYS A 30 15.27 43.82 17.56
CA LYS A 30 15.39 42.51 16.90
C LYS A 30 14.03 42.02 16.41
N ILE A 31 13.02 42.03 17.28
CA ILE A 31 11.66 41.59 16.98
C ILE A 31 11.07 42.44 15.84
N ALA A 32 11.14 43.77 15.96
CA ALA A 32 10.61 44.68 14.96
C ALA A 32 11.31 44.52 13.60
N ALA A 33 12.63 44.34 13.60
CA ALA A 33 13.40 44.09 12.39
C ALA A 33 13.01 42.77 11.74
N SER A 34 12.93 41.66 12.49
CA SER A 34 12.51 40.36 11.94
C SER A 34 11.09 40.42 11.36
N GLN A 35 10.14 41.09 12.02
CA GLN A 35 8.79 41.28 11.50
C GLN A 35 8.77 42.12 10.21
N ALA A 36 9.57 43.18 10.15
CA ALA A 36 9.71 44.00 8.94
C ALA A 36 10.31 43.20 7.77
N ILE A 37 11.35 42.41 8.02
CA ILE A 37 11.96 41.51 7.02
C ILE A 37 10.93 40.51 6.50
N SER A 38 10.16 39.91 7.40
CA SER A 38 9.07 39.00 7.04
C SER A 38 8.08 39.66 6.07
N ALA A 39 7.64 40.90 6.35
CA ALA A 39 6.74 41.64 5.47
C ALA A 39 7.38 42.05 4.12
N MET A 40 8.69 42.26 4.09
CA MET A 40 9.43 42.61 2.87
C MET A 40 9.69 41.42 1.96
N SER A 41 9.71 40.20 2.51
CA SER A 41 9.99 38.97 1.74
C SER A 41 8.96 38.64 0.64
N GLU A 42 7.81 39.31 0.59
CA GLU A 42 6.91 39.26 -0.58
C GLU A 42 7.54 39.86 -1.85
N ASN A 43 8.60 40.66 -1.72
CA ASN A 43 9.42 41.15 -2.83
C ASN A 43 10.60 40.21 -3.09
N SER A 44 10.73 39.72 -4.33
CA SER A 44 11.83 38.82 -4.72
C SER A 44 13.20 39.47 -4.54
N SER A 45 13.36 40.75 -4.88
CA SER A 45 14.64 41.45 -4.75
C SER A 45 15.08 41.58 -3.29
N SER A 46 14.12 41.82 -2.39
CA SER A 46 14.40 41.84 -0.95
C SER A 46 14.74 40.45 -0.42
N LYS A 47 14.06 39.39 -0.90
CA LYS A 47 14.40 38.00 -0.56
C LYS A 47 15.85 37.67 -0.89
N ASP A 48 16.31 38.08 -2.07
CA ASP A 48 17.67 37.82 -2.54
C ASP A 48 18.69 38.66 -1.76
N PHE A 49 18.35 39.90 -1.41
CA PHE A 49 19.19 40.76 -0.57
C PHE A 49 19.49 40.13 0.79
N PHE A 50 18.47 39.60 1.48
CA PHE A 50 18.64 39.06 2.84
C PHE A 50 19.44 37.75 2.86
N ASN A 51 19.71 37.13 1.72
CA ASN A 51 20.42 35.85 1.64
C ASN A 51 21.77 35.86 2.38
N THR A 52 22.61 36.85 2.11
CA THR A 52 24.02 36.85 2.54
C THR A 52 24.23 37.35 3.96
N GLN A 53 23.44 38.32 4.44
CA GLN A 53 23.64 38.93 5.76
C GLN A 53 22.41 38.87 6.67
N GLY A 54 21.20 38.79 6.12
CA GLY A 54 19.98 38.69 6.91
C GLY A 54 19.76 37.29 7.47
N ILE A 55 19.84 36.27 6.61
CA ILE A 55 19.56 34.88 6.99
C ILE A 55 20.52 34.37 8.08
N PRO A 56 21.85 34.53 7.98
CA PRO A 56 22.74 34.08 9.05
C PRO A 56 22.45 34.72 10.42
N GLN A 57 22.11 36.02 10.43
CA GLN A 57 21.73 36.71 11.67
C GLN A 57 20.39 36.21 12.21
N LEU A 58 19.39 36.00 11.36
CA LEU A 58 18.10 35.42 11.77
C LEU A 58 18.28 34.02 12.35
N VAL A 59 19.16 33.19 11.77
CA VAL A 59 19.51 31.87 12.31
C VAL A 59 20.18 31.97 13.68
N GLN A 60 21.07 32.96 13.90
CA GLN A 60 21.62 33.22 15.22
C GLN A 60 20.52 33.57 16.25
N LEU A 61 19.53 34.37 15.85
CA LEU A 61 18.41 34.77 16.72
C LEU A 61 17.49 33.61 17.12
N LEU A 62 17.48 32.49 16.37
CA LEU A 62 16.77 31.27 16.77
C LEU A 62 17.31 30.69 18.09
N ARG A 63 18.53 31.04 18.50
CA ARG A 63 19.15 30.61 19.76
C ARG A 63 18.98 31.63 20.90
N SER A 64 18.19 32.69 20.70
CA SER A 64 17.93 33.70 21.74
C SER A 64 17.16 33.11 22.92
N ASP A 65 17.46 33.57 24.14
CA ASP A 65 16.69 33.22 25.35
C ASP A 65 15.26 33.79 25.33
N ASN A 66 15.02 34.82 24.52
CA ASN A 66 13.71 35.46 24.39
C ASN A 66 12.84 34.72 23.34
N GLU A 67 11.72 34.16 23.81
CA GLU A 67 10.79 33.40 22.96
C GLU A 67 10.16 34.22 21.83
N GLU A 68 9.93 35.51 22.05
CA GLU A 68 9.37 36.41 21.02
C GLU A 68 10.38 36.73 19.93
N VAL A 69 11.66 36.86 20.28
CA VAL A 69 12.76 37.01 19.32
C VAL A 69 12.86 35.75 18.46
N ARG A 70 12.83 34.56 19.08
CA ARG A 70 12.85 33.28 18.34
C ARG A 70 11.66 33.15 17.39
N GLU A 71 10.45 33.47 17.84
CA GLU A 71 9.24 33.42 17.00
C GLU A 71 9.34 34.39 15.82
N ALA A 72 9.75 35.63 16.05
CA ALA A 72 9.87 36.65 15.02
C ALA A 72 10.95 36.28 13.98
N ALA A 73 12.09 35.74 14.43
CA ALA A 73 13.15 35.26 13.57
C ALA A 73 12.69 34.06 12.71
N ALA A 74 12.01 33.08 13.32
CA ALA A 74 11.46 31.93 12.59
C ALA A 74 10.40 32.37 11.56
N LEU A 75 9.55 33.35 11.88
CA LEU A 75 8.57 33.93 10.95
C LEU A 75 9.23 34.58 9.73
N ALA A 76 10.31 35.33 9.96
CA ALA A 76 11.08 35.94 8.88
C ALA A 76 11.69 34.87 7.97
N LEU A 77 12.34 33.86 8.54
CA LEU A 77 12.92 32.74 7.79
C LEU A 77 11.87 31.94 7.02
N ALA A 78 10.70 31.69 7.60
CA ALA A 78 9.62 30.95 6.93
C ALA A 78 9.20 31.64 5.63
N ASN A 79 9.05 32.97 5.68
CA ASN A 79 8.66 33.73 4.48
C ASN A 79 9.82 33.92 3.50
N LEU A 80 11.06 34.11 3.98
CA LEU A 80 12.25 34.23 3.14
C LEU A 80 12.55 32.96 2.34
N THR A 81 12.33 31.78 2.95
CA THR A 81 12.59 30.46 2.32
C THR A 81 11.43 29.98 1.43
N THR A 82 10.24 30.55 1.58
CA THR A 82 9.06 30.16 0.78
C THR A 82 9.31 30.39 -0.70
N CYS A 83 9.24 29.30 -1.48
CA CYS A 83 9.53 29.28 -2.92
C CYS A 83 10.90 29.87 -3.30
N ASN A 84 11.89 29.82 -2.41
CA ASN A 84 13.24 30.31 -2.69
C ASN A 84 14.30 29.31 -2.20
N PRO A 85 14.78 28.40 -3.08
CA PRO A 85 15.76 27.38 -2.72
C PRO A 85 17.12 27.98 -2.32
N VAL A 86 17.51 29.13 -2.89
CA VAL A 86 18.78 29.80 -2.55
C VAL A 86 18.77 30.25 -1.09
N ASN A 87 17.67 30.82 -0.62
CA ASN A 87 17.50 31.20 0.78
C ASN A 87 17.39 30.00 1.73
N ALA A 88 16.74 28.92 1.29
CA ALA A 88 16.69 27.69 2.08
C ALA A 88 18.09 27.05 2.25
N ASN A 89 18.94 27.07 1.21
CA ASN A 89 20.33 26.64 1.32
C ASN A 89 21.14 27.57 2.23
N ALA A 90 21.00 28.90 2.09
CA ALA A 90 21.69 29.84 2.98
C ALA A 90 21.32 29.65 4.47
N ALA A 91 20.06 29.29 4.76
CA ALA A 91 19.64 28.97 6.13
C ALA A 91 20.28 27.67 6.65
N ALA A 92 20.50 26.67 5.78
CA ALA A 92 21.21 25.46 6.13
C ALA A 92 22.71 25.71 6.35
N GLU A 93 23.34 26.47 5.45
CA GLU A 93 24.77 26.85 5.51
C GLU A 93 25.11 27.69 6.74
N ALA A 94 24.11 28.40 7.29
CA ALA A 94 24.24 29.13 8.56
C ALA A 94 24.00 28.25 9.81
N ASP A 95 24.03 26.93 9.68
CA ASP A 95 23.76 25.95 10.76
C ASP A 95 22.37 26.13 11.39
N GLY A 96 21.35 26.33 10.54
CA GLY A 96 19.98 26.60 10.96
C GLY A 96 19.13 25.37 11.29
N ILE A 97 19.52 24.16 10.86
CA ILE A 97 18.70 22.94 11.01
C ILE A 97 18.47 22.62 12.49
N ASP A 98 19.54 22.48 13.29
CA ASP A 98 19.42 22.14 14.72
C ASP A 98 18.61 23.16 15.54
N PRO A 99 18.84 24.48 15.42
CA PRO A 99 18.00 25.47 16.09
C PRO A 99 16.52 25.38 15.71
N LEU A 100 16.22 25.14 14.43
CA LEU A 100 14.84 24.99 13.97
C LEU A 100 14.18 23.73 14.55
N ILE A 101 14.90 22.61 14.60
CA ILE A 101 14.41 21.37 15.22
C ILE A 101 14.20 21.57 16.72
N SER A 102 15.11 22.24 17.41
CA SER A 102 14.96 22.58 18.84
C SER A 102 13.71 23.42 19.11
N ILE A 103 13.39 24.39 18.25
CA ILE A 103 12.20 25.25 18.37
C ILE A 103 10.89 24.45 18.26
N LEU A 104 10.87 23.26 17.65
CA LEU A 104 9.66 22.41 17.59
C LEU A 104 9.15 22.00 18.98
N SER A 105 10.00 22.07 20.02
CA SER A 105 9.62 21.83 21.42
C SER A 105 9.29 23.12 22.21
N SER A 106 9.17 24.27 21.52
CA SER A 106 8.83 25.55 22.14
C SER A 106 7.40 25.58 22.68
N LYS A 107 7.15 26.40 23.71
CA LYS A 107 5.80 26.64 24.26
C LYS A 107 4.97 27.59 23.41
N ARG A 108 5.59 28.29 22.45
CA ARG A 108 4.92 29.24 21.56
C ARG A 108 4.55 28.58 20.25
N ASP A 109 3.26 28.36 20.06
CA ASP A 109 2.71 27.75 18.83
C ASP A 109 3.17 28.46 17.55
N GLY A 110 3.27 29.80 17.57
CA GLY A 110 3.76 30.58 16.44
C GLY A 110 5.19 30.21 16.07
N ALA A 111 6.08 30.05 17.07
CA ALA A 111 7.45 29.64 16.84
C ALA A 111 7.52 28.22 16.26
N VAL A 112 6.76 27.27 16.83
CA VAL A 112 6.70 25.88 16.36
C VAL A 112 6.22 25.80 14.90
N ALA A 113 5.11 26.48 14.58
CA ALA A 113 4.54 26.48 13.23
C ALA A 113 5.48 27.12 12.20
N ASN A 114 6.18 28.21 12.58
CA ASN A 114 7.14 28.87 11.71
C ASN A 114 8.38 27.99 11.49
N ALA A 115 8.93 27.37 12.53
CA ALA A 115 10.07 26.47 12.41
C ALA A 115 9.75 25.25 11.52
N ALA A 116 8.60 24.62 11.73
CA ALA A 116 8.10 23.54 10.87
C ALA A 116 7.97 23.99 9.41
N THR A 117 7.51 25.23 9.17
CA THR A 117 7.41 25.78 7.81
C THR A 117 8.79 25.97 7.15
N VAL A 118 9.79 26.46 7.89
CA VAL A 118 11.16 26.59 7.38
C VAL A 118 11.73 25.21 7.03
N LEU A 119 11.61 24.23 7.93
CA LEU A 119 12.07 22.86 7.70
C LEU A 119 11.38 22.20 6.50
N THR A 120 10.08 22.43 6.33
CA THR A 120 9.33 21.99 5.13
C THR A 120 9.93 22.60 3.87
N ASN A 121 10.15 23.92 3.84
CA ASN A 121 10.68 24.63 2.67
C ASN A 121 12.09 24.12 2.32
N MET A 122 12.93 23.85 3.32
CA MET A 122 14.25 23.26 3.14
C MET A 122 14.16 21.83 2.59
N ALA A 123 13.29 20.99 3.15
CA ALA A 123 13.08 19.60 2.75
C ALA A 123 12.51 19.42 1.32
N MET A 124 12.07 20.50 0.66
CA MET A 124 11.76 20.45 -0.77
C MET A 124 13.01 20.20 -1.64
N GLN A 125 14.20 20.49 -1.12
CA GLN A 125 15.47 20.21 -1.76
C GLN A 125 16.04 18.88 -1.26
N GLU A 126 16.35 17.95 -2.17
CA GLU A 126 16.81 16.60 -1.81
C GLU A 126 18.04 16.59 -0.88
N PRO A 127 19.12 17.38 -1.11
CA PRO A 127 20.28 17.36 -0.21
C PRO A 127 19.95 17.84 1.21
N LEU A 128 19.13 18.89 1.32
CA LEU A 128 18.72 19.42 2.62
C LEU A 128 17.74 18.49 3.32
N ARG A 129 16.87 17.78 2.58
CA ARG A 129 15.97 16.78 3.15
C ARG A 129 16.76 15.69 3.86
N THR A 130 17.78 15.12 3.20
CA THR A 130 18.65 14.10 3.80
C THR A 130 19.39 14.63 5.02
N SER A 131 19.86 15.89 4.96
CA SER A 131 20.47 16.54 6.12
C SER A 131 19.46 16.69 7.28
N ILE A 132 18.23 17.15 7.04
CA ILE A 132 17.21 17.28 8.09
C ILE A 132 16.87 15.92 8.71
N GLN A 133 16.77 14.87 7.89
CA GLN A 133 16.50 13.50 8.36
C GLN A 133 17.60 12.98 9.31
N SER A 134 18.86 13.38 9.11
CA SER A 134 19.95 12.94 9.99
C SER A 134 19.97 13.62 11.37
N HIS A 135 19.02 14.52 11.66
CA HIS A 135 18.90 15.25 12.93
C HIS A 135 17.61 14.88 13.70
N ASP A 136 17.16 13.63 13.61
CA ASP A 136 16.03 13.06 14.37
C ASP A 136 14.70 13.85 14.23
N ILE A 137 14.46 14.39 13.04
CA ILE A 137 13.28 15.21 12.76
C ILE A 137 11.96 14.49 13.05
N MET A 138 11.88 13.18 12.83
CA MET A 138 10.62 12.44 13.03
C MET A 138 10.25 12.39 14.51
N HIS A 139 11.24 12.21 15.41
CA HIS A 139 11.00 12.29 16.84
C HIS A 139 10.59 13.71 17.27
N ALA A 140 11.26 14.74 16.75
CA ALA A 140 10.95 16.14 17.09
C ALA A 140 9.53 16.59 16.67
N LEU A 141 8.94 15.95 15.65
CA LEU A 141 7.58 16.25 15.18
C LEU A 141 6.46 15.62 16.02
N MET A 142 6.76 14.70 16.94
CA MET A 142 5.74 14.01 17.73
C MET A 142 4.94 14.96 18.63
N GLY A 143 5.61 15.90 19.30
CA GLY A 143 4.93 16.94 20.09
C GLY A 143 4.00 17.81 19.23
N PRO A 144 4.51 18.44 18.16
CA PRO A 144 3.71 19.24 17.24
C PRO A 144 2.50 18.52 16.61
N LEU A 145 2.59 17.22 16.31
CA LEU A 145 1.47 16.44 15.77
C LEU A 145 0.31 16.30 16.76
N HIS A 146 0.60 16.28 18.07
CA HIS A 146 -0.39 16.21 19.15
C HIS A 146 -0.82 17.59 19.69
N SER A 147 -0.36 18.68 19.10
CA SER A 147 -0.72 20.03 19.55
C SER A 147 -2.23 20.27 19.45
N ASP A 148 -2.83 21.01 20.39
CA ASP A 148 -4.22 21.46 20.28
C ASP A 148 -4.40 22.60 19.26
N ASN A 149 -3.30 23.18 18.76
CA ASN A 149 -3.33 24.27 17.80
C ASN A 149 -3.39 23.74 16.35
N PRO A 150 -4.48 23.99 15.60
CA PRO A 150 -4.60 23.49 14.23
C PRO A 150 -3.52 24.00 13.28
N VAL A 151 -2.95 25.18 13.53
CA VAL A 151 -1.85 25.73 12.71
C VAL A 151 -0.59 24.88 12.92
N VAL A 152 -0.27 24.54 14.18
CA VAL A 152 0.88 23.69 14.51
C VAL A 152 0.69 22.29 13.94
N GLN A 153 -0.46 21.65 14.17
CA GLN A 153 -0.77 20.32 13.61
C GLN A 153 -0.63 20.30 12.08
N SER A 154 -1.19 21.31 11.41
CA SER A 154 -1.14 21.44 9.95
C SER A 154 0.29 21.54 9.44
N LYS A 155 1.14 22.37 10.07
CA LYS A 155 2.54 22.52 9.69
C LYS A 155 3.38 21.30 10.03
N ALA A 156 3.12 20.64 11.16
CA ALA A 156 3.79 19.40 11.53
C ALA A 156 3.51 18.27 10.52
N ALA A 157 2.24 18.05 10.18
CA ALA A 157 1.86 17.06 9.17
C ALA A 157 2.45 17.38 7.79
N LEU A 158 2.53 18.67 7.42
CA LEU A 158 3.18 19.09 6.19
C LEU A 158 4.69 18.80 6.20
N THR A 159 5.38 19.03 7.32
CA THR A 159 6.79 18.67 7.48
C THR A 159 6.99 17.17 7.34
N VAL A 160 6.14 16.34 7.96
CA VAL A 160 6.19 14.88 7.78
C VAL A 160 6.02 14.51 6.30
N ALA A 161 5.07 15.11 5.59
CA ALA A 161 4.88 14.85 4.16
C ALA A 161 6.11 15.24 3.31
N ALA A 162 6.87 16.26 3.75
CA ALA A 162 8.07 16.73 3.07
C ALA A 162 9.32 15.89 3.38
N THR A 163 9.38 15.26 4.55
CA THR A 163 10.56 14.51 5.03
C THR A 163 10.40 13.00 4.97
N ALA A 164 9.19 12.42 4.94
CA ALA A 164 8.97 10.95 4.94
C ALA A 164 9.08 10.31 3.54
N CYS A 165 10.00 10.79 2.70
CA CYS A 165 10.08 10.43 1.28
C CYS A 165 10.80 9.09 1.00
N ASP A 166 11.75 8.70 1.83
CA ASP A 166 12.51 7.44 1.74
C ASP A 166 12.06 6.39 2.77
N VAL A 167 12.60 5.18 2.65
CA VAL A 167 12.17 4.02 3.45
C VAL A 167 12.62 4.18 4.90
N GLU A 168 13.80 4.73 5.12
CA GLU A 168 14.42 4.94 6.42
C GLU A 168 13.62 5.95 7.25
N ALA A 169 13.29 7.11 6.67
CA ALA A 169 12.49 8.14 7.30
C ALA A 169 11.06 7.65 7.64
N ARG A 170 10.46 6.83 6.77
CA ARG A 170 9.17 6.18 7.05
C ARG A 170 9.25 5.16 8.19
N ALA A 171 10.32 4.38 8.23
CA ALA A 171 10.56 3.43 9.31
C ALA A 171 10.79 4.15 10.65
N GLU A 172 11.54 5.26 10.66
CA GLU A 172 11.73 6.10 11.84
C GLU A 172 10.40 6.67 12.34
N LEU A 173 9.59 7.24 11.44
CA LEU A 173 8.24 7.73 11.75
C LEU A 173 7.36 6.64 12.39
N LYS A 174 7.43 5.41 11.88
CA LYS A 174 6.71 4.28 12.48
C LYS A 174 7.25 3.95 13.87
N ASN A 175 8.57 3.90 14.04
CA ASN A 175 9.22 3.52 15.29
C ASN A 175 8.96 4.54 16.42
N CYS A 176 8.80 5.83 16.09
CA CYS A 176 8.42 6.86 17.07
C CYS A 176 6.90 6.99 17.28
N GLY A 177 6.08 6.13 16.66
CA GLY A 177 4.62 6.13 16.84
C GLY A 177 3.87 7.19 16.04
N GLY A 178 4.50 7.79 15.02
CA GLY A 178 3.93 8.91 14.27
C GLY A 178 2.77 8.57 13.34
N LEU A 179 2.43 7.29 13.14
CA LEU A 179 1.31 6.89 12.26
C LEU A 179 -0.05 7.15 12.90
N GLU A 180 -0.21 6.87 14.19
CA GLU A 180 -1.47 7.09 14.92
C GLU A 180 -1.90 8.56 14.89
N PRO A 181 -1.03 9.54 15.23
CA PRO A 181 -1.38 10.96 15.14
C PRO A 181 -1.79 11.38 13.74
N LEU A 182 -1.10 10.90 12.70
CA LEU A 182 -1.47 11.23 11.32
C LEU A 182 -2.88 10.74 10.96
N VAL A 183 -3.27 9.55 11.44
CA VAL A 183 -4.62 9.01 11.23
C VAL A 183 -5.66 9.81 12.02
N GLU A 184 -5.36 10.19 13.26
CA GLU A 184 -6.26 11.03 14.07
C GLU A 184 -6.49 12.40 13.41
N LEU A 185 -5.45 13.02 12.85
CA LEU A 185 -5.55 14.32 12.17
C LEU A 185 -6.45 14.27 10.91
N LEU A 186 -6.71 13.10 10.33
CA LEU A 186 -7.70 12.95 9.23
C LEU A 186 -9.13 13.29 9.70
N TYR A 187 -9.45 13.12 10.99
CA TYR A 187 -10.75 13.51 11.56
C TYR A 187 -10.85 15.00 11.93
N SER A 188 -9.76 15.76 11.80
CA SER A 188 -9.74 17.17 12.20
C SER A 188 -10.86 17.97 11.54
N LYS A 189 -11.48 18.90 12.27
CA LYS A 189 -12.48 19.83 11.70
C LYS A 189 -11.82 20.90 10.82
N ASN A 190 -10.52 21.11 10.97
CA ASN A 190 -9.76 22.08 10.18
C ASN A 190 -9.38 21.51 8.81
N ASP A 191 -9.72 22.23 7.75
CA ASP A 191 -9.53 21.80 6.37
C ASP A 191 -8.06 21.63 5.99
N GLU A 192 -7.19 22.54 6.44
CA GLU A 192 -5.75 22.51 6.15
C GLU A 192 -5.07 21.37 6.91
N VAL A 193 -5.47 21.10 8.16
CA VAL A 193 -4.97 19.94 8.92
C VAL A 193 -5.30 18.64 8.19
N ARG A 194 -6.57 18.42 7.80
CA ARG A 194 -6.96 17.21 7.07
C ARG A 194 -6.22 17.07 5.74
N ARG A 195 -6.02 18.19 5.04
CA ARG A 195 -5.31 18.21 3.76
C ARG A 195 -3.85 17.77 3.92
N HIS A 196 -3.12 18.33 4.88
CA HIS A 196 -1.73 17.95 5.12
C HIS A 196 -1.59 16.55 5.72
N ALA A 197 -2.49 16.13 6.61
CA ALA A 197 -2.54 14.76 7.09
C ALA A 197 -2.78 13.76 5.93
N SER A 198 -3.71 14.08 5.02
CA SER A 198 -3.95 13.26 3.82
C SER A 198 -2.70 13.17 2.93
N TRP A 199 -1.96 14.27 2.77
CA TRP A 199 -0.70 14.26 2.03
C TRP A 199 0.36 13.40 2.74
N ALA A 200 0.54 13.57 4.06
CA ALA A 200 1.47 12.77 4.84
C ALA A 200 1.17 11.26 4.71
N VAL A 201 -0.10 10.86 4.87
CA VAL A 201 -0.54 9.46 4.67
C VAL A 201 -0.25 8.98 3.24
N MET A 202 -0.52 9.79 2.21
CA MET A 202 -0.22 9.43 0.82
C MET A 202 1.27 9.13 0.61
N VAL A 203 2.16 9.96 1.16
CA VAL A 203 3.61 9.81 1.04
C VAL A 203 4.10 8.61 1.86
N CYS A 204 3.60 8.48 3.09
CA CYS A 204 3.99 7.42 4.01
C CYS A 204 3.49 6.04 3.58
N ALA A 205 2.34 5.94 2.91
CA ALA A 205 1.85 4.68 2.32
C ALA A 205 2.61 4.28 1.02
N GLY A 206 3.86 4.72 0.88
CA GLY A 206 4.75 4.43 -0.23
C GLY A 206 5.05 2.93 -0.38
N ASP A 207 5.24 2.25 0.75
CA ASP A 207 5.53 0.82 0.86
C ASP A 207 4.36 0.02 1.48
N GLU A 208 4.36 -1.28 1.22
CA GLU A 208 3.30 -2.20 1.62
C GLU A 208 3.14 -2.28 3.15
N LEU A 209 4.26 -2.30 3.89
CA LEU A 209 4.24 -2.43 5.35
C LEU A 209 3.60 -1.22 6.03
N MET A 210 3.94 0.00 5.58
CA MET A 210 3.33 1.23 6.07
C MET A 210 1.85 1.30 5.69
N ALA A 211 1.50 0.94 4.45
CA ALA A 211 0.11 0.95 4.00
C ALA A 211 -0.79 -0.02 4.78
N VAL A 212 -0.29 -1.23 5.07
CA VAL A 212 -0.99 -2.21 5.93
C VAL A 212 -1.22 -1.63 7.32
N GLU A 213 -0.22 -0.96 7.89
CA GLU A 213 -0.35 -0.37 9.22
C GLU A 213 -1.36 0.79 9.26
N PHE A 214 -1.34 1.69 8.26
CA PHE A 214 -2.39 2.71 8.13
C PHE A 214 -3.78 2.11 7.99
N CYS A 215 -3.93 1.02 7.23
CA CYS A 215 -5.20 0.31 7.12
C CYS A 215 -5.63 -0.30 8.46
N ARG A 216 -4.70 -0.88 9.24
CA ARG A 216 -4.94 -1.41 10.59
C ARG A 216 -5.43 -0.33 11.54
N LEU A 217 -4.90 0.88 11.42
CA LEU A 217 -5.31 2.07 12.17
C LEU A 217 -6.64 2.69 11.68
N GLY A 218 -7.24 2.15 10.62
CA GLY A 218 -8.53 2.62 10.11
C GLY A 218 -8.46 3.79 9.13
N ALA A 219 -7.26 4.17 8.66
CA ALA A 219 -7.08 5.31 7.74
C ALA A 219 -7.91 5.19 6.47
N LEU A 220 -8.11 3.97 5.97
CA LEU A 220 -8.86 3.71 4.74
C LEU A 220 -10.34 4.07 4.88
N ASP A 221 -10.99 3.64 5.96
CA ASP A 221 -12.40 3.93 6.27
C ASP A 221 -12.61 5.46 6.38
N ILE A 222 -11.67 6.14 7.04
CA ILE A 222 -11.71 7.60 7.24
C ILE A 222 -11.59 8.34 5.91
N LEU A 223 -10.62 7.95 5.08
CA LEU A 223 -10.40 8.56 3.78
C LEU A 223 -11.57 8.31 2.84
N GLU A 224 -12.23 7.15 2.90
CA GLU A 224 -13.48 6.89 2.19
C GLU A 224 -14.57 7.88 2.62
N GLU A 225 -14.78 8.03 3.93
CA GLU A 225 -15.77 8.96 4.50
C GLU A 225 -15.49 10.43 4.12
N ILE A 226 -14.22 10.83 4.08
CA ILE A 226 -13.78 12.15 3.61
C ILE A 226 -14.12 12.33 2.14
N ASN A 227 -13.83 11.32 1.30
CA ASN A 227 -14.00 11.39 -0.15
C ASN A 227 -15.47 11.31 -0.60
N LEU A 228 -16.35 10.74 0.23
CA LEU A 228 -17.80 10.80 0.03
C LEU A 228 -18.40 12.17 0.39
N SER A 229 -17.68 12.99 1.16
CA SER A 229 -18.15 14.32 1.58
C SER A 229 -17.77 15.41 0.58
N VAL A 230 -18.77 16.12 0.05
CA VAL A 230 -18.55 17.26 -0.87
C VAL A 230 -17.69 18.38 -0.24
N ARG A 231 -17.75 18.55 1.09
CA ARG A 231 -17.03 19.62 1.79
C ARG A 231 -15.63 19.23 2.23
N ARG A 232 -15.43 17.97 2.67
CA ARG A 232 -14.14 17.53 3.23
C ARG A 232 -13.18 16.97 2.19
N LYS A 233 -13.71 16.47 1.07
CA LYS A 233 -12.95 15.87 -0.03
C LYS A 233 -11.90 16.84 -0.55
N ASN A 234 -10.69 16.33 -0.78
CA ASN A 234 -9.61 17.06 -1.44
C ASN A 234 -8.74 16.12 -2.28
N LYS A 235 -7.87 16.67 -3.14
CA LYS A 235 -7.03 15.86 -4.05
C LYS A 235 -6.08 14.92 -3.31
N PHE A 236 -5.59 15.33 -2.13
CA PHE A 236 -4.69 14.51 -1.33
C PHE A 236 -5.43 13.38 -0.63
N SER A 237 -6.67 13.58 -0.16
CA SER A 237 -7.47 12.50 0.43
C SER A 237 -7.85 11.44 -0.61
N GLU A 238 -8.13 11.84 -1.85
CA GLU A 238 -8.34 10.89 -2.96
C GLU A 238 -7.06 10.13 -3.29
N ALA A 239 -5.93 10.82 -3.36
CA ALA A 239 -4.65 10.20 -3.69
C ALA A 239 -4.17 9.25 -2.58
N ALA A 240 -4.32 9.62 -1.30
CA ALA A 240 -4.04 8.77 -0.15
C ALA A 240 -4.91 7.51 -0.16
N TYR A 241 -6.22 7.66 -0.38
CA TYR A 241 -7.14 6.54 -0.47
C TYR A 241 -6.74 5.55 -1.57
N ASN A 242 -6.46 6.07 -2.77
CA ASN A 242 -5.99 5.26 -3.89
C ASN A 242 -4.64 4.59 -3.62
N LYS A 243 -3.73 5.26 -2.90
CA LYS A 243 -2.43 4.72 -2.52
C LYS A 243 -2.57 3.55 -1.55
N LEU A 244 -3.43 3.66 -0.54
CA LEU A 244 -3.74 2.56 0.37
C LEU A 244 -4.39 1.38 -0.38
N LEU A 245 -5.36 1.65 -1.27
CA LEU A 245 -5.98 0.61 -2.10
C LEU A 245 -4.99 -0.09 -3.04
N ASN A 246 -3.98 0.61 -3.55
CA ASN A 246 -2.94 -0.04 -4.37
C ASN A 246 -2.12 -1.08 -3.59
N ASN A 247 -2.07 -1.00 -2.26
CA ASN A 247 -1.45 -2.00 -1.39
C ASN A 247 -2.45 -3.07 -0.91
N ASN A 248 -3.72 -2.97 -1.29
CA ASN A 248 -4.74 -3.99 -1.04
C ASN A 248 -5.57 -4.23 -2.30
N LEU A 249 -4.97 -4.95 -3.25
CA LEU A 249 -5.56 -5.15 -4.58
C LEU A 249 -6.90 -5.91 -4.55
N SER A 250 -7.07 -6.85 -3.62
CA SER A 250 -8.34 -7.59 -3.42
C SER A 250 -9.48 -6.61 -3.09
N LEU A 251 -9.24 -5.71 -2.13
CA LEU A 251 -10.20 -4.67 -1.76
C LEU A 251 -10.42 -3.68 -2.90
N LYS A 252 -9.34 -3.21 -3.52
CA LYS A 252 -9.41 -2.29 -4.66
C LYS A 252 -10.28 -2.85 -5.80
N TYR A 253 -10.05 -4.10 -6.19
CA TYR A 253 -10.81 -4.72 -7.28
C TYR A 253 -12.26 -5.04 -6.89
N SER A 254 -12.52 -5.26 -5.61
CA SER A 254 -13.88 -5.47 -5.09
C SER A 254 -14.70 -4.18 -5.07
N GLN A 255 -14.08 -3.05 -4.71
CA GLN A 255 -14.75 -1.73 -4.64
C GLN A 255 -14.82 -1.03 -6.00
N ILE A 256 -13.70 -0.94 -6.71
CA ILE A 256 -13.56 -0.13 -7.93
C ILE A 256 -13.86 -0.97 -9.18
N GLY A 257 -13.65 -2.29 -9.12
CA GLY A 257 -13.77 -3.15 -10.29
C GLY A 257 -12.70 -2.90 -11.35
N TYR A 258 -11.59 -2.24 -11.00
CA TYR A 258 -10.52 -1.93 -11.93
C TYR A 258 -9.14 -2.08 -11.29
N LEU A 259 -8.28 -2.87 -11.95
CA LEU A 259 -6.84 -2.95 -11.68
C LEU A 259 -6.10 -2.49 -12.95
N SER A 260 -5.18 -1.55 -12.82
CA SER A 260 -4.36 -1.10 -13.95
C SER A 260 -3.24 -2.10 -14.27
N SER A 261 -2.56 -1.89 -15.41
CA SER A 261 -1.35 -2.65 -15.76
C SER A 261 -0.21 -2.54 -14.74
N SER A 262 -0.20 -1.51 -13.89
CA SER A 262 0.77 -1.34 -12.81
C SER A 262 0.38 -2.05 -11.52
N ASN A 263 -0.86 -2.54 -11.39
CA ASN A 263 -1.28 -3.35 -10.27
C ASN A 263 -0.97 -4.82 -10.59
N ILE A 264 0.07 -5.35 -9.94
CA ILE A 264 0.57 -6.71 -10.16
C ILE A 264 -0.08 -7.63 -9.11
N ILE A 265 -0.88 -8.61 -9.57
CA ILE A 265 -1.49 -9.61 -8.71
C ILE A 265 -0.41 -10.52 -8.12
N SER A 266 -0.31 -10.54 -6.79
CA SER A 266 0.60 -11.40 -6.02
C SER A 266 -0.15 -12.55 -5.35
N ASP A 267 0.61 -13.48 -4.77
CA ASP A 267 0.07 -14.61 -4.03
C ASP A 267 -0.72 -14.13 -2.80
N GLY A 268 -1.92 -14.68 -2.60
CA GLY A 268 -2.86 -14.25 -1.57
C GLY A 268 -3.89 -13.23 -2.05
N PHE A 269 -3.79 -12.73 -3.29
CA PHE A 269 -4.87 -11.96 -3.91
C PHE A 269 -6.13 -12.81 -4.03
N TYR A 270 -7.29 -12.21 -3.76
CA TYR A 270 -8.57 -12.86 -3.96
C TYR A 270 -9.63 -11.90 -4.51
N ASP A 271 -10.46 -12.43 -5.42
CA ASP A 271 -11.61 -11.72 -5.96
C ASP A 271 -12.89 -12.12 -5.20
N TYR A 272 -13.27 -11.28 -4.24
CA TYR A 272 -14.52 -11.42 -3.48
C TYR A 272 -15.78 -11.08 -4.29
N GLY A 273 -15.64 -10.30 -5.36
CA GLY A 273 -16.76 -9.74 -6.13
C GLY A 273 -17.01 -8.28 -5.80
N ARG A 274 -18.08 -7.70 -6.37
CA ARG A 274 -18.39 -6.28 -6.15
C ARG A 274 -18.92 -6.08 -4.73
N ILE A 275 -18.30 -5.14 -4.00
CA ILE A 275 -18.79 -4.68 -2.69
C ILE A 275 -19.24 -3.24 -2.78
N ASN A 276 -20.21 -2.87 -1.96
CA ASN A 276 -20.63 -1.48 -1.86
C ASN A 276 -19.55 -0.66 -1.12
N PRO A 277 -19.37 0.63 -1.47
CA PRO A 277 -18.57 1.55 -0.67
C PRO A 277 -18.96 1.48 0.81
N GLY A 278 -17.96 1.48 1.71
CA GLY A 278 -18.14 1.32 3.16
C GLY A 278 -18.36 -0.12 3.66
N THR A 279 -18.41 -1.13 2.78
CA THR A 279 -18.46 -2.54 3.20
C THR A 279 -17.07 -3.04 3.54
N LYS A 280 -16.85 -3.54 4.76
CA LYS A 280 -15.59 -4.16 5.16
C LYS A 280 -15.41 -5.50 4.45
N LEU A 281 -14.29 -5.65 3.77
CA LEU A 281 -13.90 -6.91 3.16
C LEU A 281 -13.41 -7.87 4.24
N LEU A 282 -14.00 -9.05 4.31
CA LEU A 282 -13.60 -10.08 5.27
C LEU A 282 -12.19 -10.59 4.94
N PRO A 283 -11.31 -10.79 5.95
CA PRO A 283 -10.01 -11.41 5.75
C PRO A 283 -10.12 -12.78 5.07
N LEU A 284 -9.17 -13.12 4.21
CA LEU A 284 -9.15 -14.40 3.49
C LEU A 284 -9.25 -15.60 4.45
N LYS A 285 -8.60 -15.51 5.62
CA LYS A 285 -8.67 -16.53 6.67
C LYS A 285 -10.11 -16.83 7.08
N GLU A 286 -10.89 -15.78 7.35
CA GLU A 286 -12.29 -15.93 7.77
C GLU A 286 -13.15 -16.49 6.64
N LEU A 287 -12.93 -16.04 5.40
CA LEU A 287 -13.61 -16.54 4.21
C LEU A 287 -13.39 -18.03 3.99
N CYS A 288 -12.17 -18.53 4.25
CA CYS A 288 -11.85 -19.94 4.11
C CYS A 288 -12.63 -20.82 5.11
N PHE A 289 -12.95 -20.30 6.29
CA PHE A 289 -13.66 -21.03 7.36
C PHE A 289 -15.18 -20.89 7.29
N GLN A 290 -15.73 -20.08 6.39
CA GLN A 290 -17.17 -19.99 6.18
C GLN A 290 -17.72 -21.28 5.56
N GLU A 291 -18.90 -21.69 6.02
CA GLU A 291 -19.61 -22.81 5.41
C GLU A 291 -19.94 -22.50 3.93
N PRO A 292 -19.85 -23.50 3.04
CA PRO A 292 -20.27 -23.35 1.65
C PRO A 292 -21.69 -22.79 1.56
N SER A 293 -21.85 -21.77 0.73
CA SER A 293 -23.13 -21.10 0.51
C SER A 293 -23.40 -20.90 -0.98
N ASP A 294 -24.63 -20.53 -1.31
CA ASP A 294 -25.05 -20.18 -2.68
C ASP A 294 -24.52 -18.81 -3.14
N GLN A 295 -23.75 -18.11 -2.31
CA GLN A 295 -23.12 -16.84 -2.69
C GLN A 295 -22.10 -17.02 -3.82
N ARG A 296 -21.65 -15.94 -4.44
CA ARG A 296 -20.56 -16.02 -5.44
C ARG A 296 -19.31 -16.64 -4.79
N ALA A 297 -18.63 -17.54 -5.51
CA ALA A 297 -17.33 -18.05 -5.08
C ALA A 297 -16.27 -16.92 -5.00
N VAL A 298 -15.45 -16.96 -3.97
CA VAL A 298 -14.29 -16.07 -3.83
C VAL A 298 -13.11 -16.73 -4.55
N LEU A 299 -12.55 -16.07 -5.55
CA LEU A 299 -11.50 -16.66 -6.38
C LEU A 299 -10.13 -16.33 -5.79
N LEU A 300 -9.31 -17.32 -5.47
CA LEU A 300 -7.99 -17.14 -4.87
C LEU A 300 -6.87 -17.35 -5.90
N ILE A 301 -5.88 -16.46 -5.89
CA ILE A 301 -4.60 -16.61 -6.60
C ILE A 301 -3.52 -16.91 -5.58
N ASN A 302 -2.94 -18.11 -5.58
CA ASN A 302 -1.85 -18.45 -4.68
C ASN A 302 -0.94 -19.56 -5.22
N SER A 303 0.26 -19.19 -5.69
CA SER A 303 1.28 -20.12 -6.18
C SER A 303 2.28 -20.59 -5.10
N LYS A 304 2.11 -20.18 -3.83
CA LYS A 304 2.99 -20.65 -2.75
C LYS A 304 2.58 -22.05 -2.30
N ALA A 305 3.52 -22.99 -2.31
CA ALA A 305 3.35 -24.28 -1.67
C ALA A 305 3.26 -24.07 -0.15
N SER A 306 2.29 -24.71 0.51
CA SER A 306 2.31 -24.83 1.96
C SER A 306 3.33 -25.90 2.33
N ASP A 307 4.41 -25.54 3.03
CA ASP A 307 5.45 -26.48 3.49
C ASP A 307 4.98 -27.50 4.57
N ASN A 308 3.66 -27.75 4.67
CA ASN A 308 3.04 -28.64 5.65
C ASN A 308 2.14 -29.70 5.02
N ALA A 309 2.48 -30.21 3.83
CA ALA A 309 1.97 -31.48 3.35
C ALA A 309 3.05 -32.56 3.57
N GLY A 310 2.93 -33.32 4.66
CA GLY A 310 3.79 -34.45 4.95
C GLY A 310 3.82 -35.44 3.79
N PHE A 311 4.98 -35.53 3.13
CA PHE A 311 5.23 -36.48 2.07
C PHE A 311 5.41 -37.87 2.70
N GLY A 312 4.33 -38.63 2.76
CA GLY A 312 4.41 -40.09 2.79
C GLY A 312 4.91 -40.55 1.44
N SER A 313 6.20 -40.90 1.36
CA SER A 313 6.79 -41.54 0.18
C SER A 313 6.02 -42.83 -0.17
N PRO A 314 5.68 -43.09 -1.45
CA PRO A 314 5.15 -44.38 -1.85
C PRO A 314 6.29 -45.40 -1.94
N THR A 315 6.26 -46.40 -1.05
CA THR A 315 7.04 -47.63 -1.21
C THR A 315 6.51 -48.41 -2.40
N GLU A 316 7.29 -48.44 -3.49
CA GLU A 316 7.15 -49.43 -4.56
C GLU A 316 7.57 -50.80 -4.04
N GLU A 317 6.63 -51.75 -4.09
CA GLU A 317 6.90 -53.17 -4.01
C GLU A 317 7.61 -53.64 -5.30
N LYS A 318 8.76 -54.32 -5.15
CA LYS A 318 9.20 -55.38 -6.07
C LYS A 318 10.10 -56.39 -5.36
N ALA A 319 9.64 -57.64 -5.36
CA ALA A 319 10.34 -58.90 -5.08
C ALA A 319 11.66 -59.02 -5.87
N GLU A 320 12.72 -59.76 -5.55
CA GLU A 320 13.08 -60.96 -4.74
C GLU A 320 14.65 -61.09 -4.87
N PRO A 321 15.40 -62.16 -4.46
CA PRO A 321 15.24 -63.19 -3.43
C PRO A 321 16.51 -63.35 -2.52
N ALA A 322 16.48 -64.39 -1.68
CA ALA A 322 17.40 -64.76 -0.61
C ALA A 322 18.85 -65.15 -0.97
N SER A 323 19.76 -64.96 0.00
CA SER A 323 21.05 -65.66 0.29
C SER A 323 22.01 -64.61 0.87
N GLY A 324 22.51 -64.63 2.10
CA GLY A 324 23.24 -65.70 2.78
C GLY A 324 24.64 -65.16 3.16
N ARG A 325 25.11 -65.46 4.40
CA ARG A 325 26.46 -65.20 5.00
C ARG A 325 26.72 -63.79 5.58
N ASN A 326 26.84 -63.70 6.92
CA ASN A 326 28.07 -63.81 7.76
C ASN A 326 28.95 -62.55 7.63
N THR A 327 29.43 -61.86 8.67
CA THR A 327 29.95 -62.29 9.98
C THR A 327 30.33 -61.05 10.81
N ALA A 328 30.24 -61.17 12.14
CA ALA A 328 31.08 -60.56 13.20
C ALA A 328 31.16 -59.00 13.25
N ALA A 329 31.28 -58.30 14.36
CA ALA A 329 31.62 -58.48 15.79
C ALA A 329 31.40 -57.06 16.40
N SER A 330 31.24 -56.73 17.67
CA SER A 330 31.30 -57.41 18.96
C SER A 330 30.84 -56.40 20.04
N ARG A 331 30.13 -56.92 21.07
CA ARG A 331 30.23 -56.63 22.52
C ARG A 331 29.99 -55.17 23.00
N SER A 332 29.08 -54.90 23.94
CA SER A 332 28.98 -55.42 25.33
C SER A 332 27.63 -54.89 25.91
N ALA A 333 26.74 -55.60 26.61
CA ALA A 333 26.77 -56.57 27.73
C ALA A 333 26.79 -55.94 29.15
N ALA A 334 25.60 -55.77 29.74
CA ALA A 334 25.21 -56.02 31.16
C ALA A 334 23.68 -55.73 31.27
N LYS A 335 22.71 -56.68 31.38
CA LYS A 335 22.37 -57.68 32.43
C LYS A 335 22.27 -57.02 33.83
N GLU A 336 21.20 -57.13 34.61
CA GLU A 336 20.24 -58.24 34.81
C GLU A 336 18.90 -57.82 35.46
N LYS A 337 17.82 -58.50 35.00
CA LYS A 337 16.68 -59.15 35.70
C LYS A 337 15.77 -58.39 36.69
N GLY A 338 14.46 -58.46 36.38
CA GLY A 338 13.30 -58.13 37.26
C GLY A 338 13.07 -59.15 38.40
N PRO A 339 11.84 -59.40 38.93
CA PRO A 339 10.59 -59.53 38.14
C PRO A 339 9.23 -59.22 38.86
N ARG A 340 8.12 -59.48 38.13
CA ARG A 340 6.80 -60.01 38.57
C ARG A 340 5.70 -59.11 39.18
N LYS A 341 4.51 -59.27 38.55
CA LYS A 341 3.12 -59.52 39.07
C LYS A 341 2.58 -58.53 40.12
N GLY A 342 1.35 -58.01 40.08
CA GLY A 342 0.12 -58.41 39.41
C GLY A 342 -1.05 -58.33 40.41
N ARG A 343 -2.26 -57.98 39.92
CA ARG A 343 -3.62 -58.24 40.47
C ARG A 343 -4.15 -57.48 41.71
N GLY A 344 -5.41 -57.05 41.53
CA GLY A 344 -6.47 -56.76 42.52
C GLY A 344 -7.34 -55.60 41.99
N LYS A 345 -8.59 -55.71 41.46
CA LYS A 345 -9.86 -56.33 41.93
C LYS A 345 -10.12 -56.01 43.41
N LYS A 346 -11.26 -55.48 43.86
CA LYS A 346 -12.60 -55.19 43.30
C LYS A 346 -13.36 -54.39 44.41
N GLU A 347 -14.65 -54.10 44.20
CA GLU A 347 -15.69 -53.62 45.15
C GLU A 347 -15.92 -52.10 45.16
N GLU A 348 -17.14 -51.55 45.11
CA GLU A 348 -18.54 -52.05 45.04
C GLU A 348 -19.39 -50.83 44.59
N GLU A 349 -20.11 -50.90 43.47
CA GLU A 349 -21.58 -51.02 43.40
C GLU A 349 -22.41 -50.05 44.28
N LYS A 350 -23.00 -49.01 43.67
CA LYS A 350 -24.45 -48.99 43.33
C LYS A 350 -24.90 -47.70 42.64
N LEU A 351 -25.95 -47.87 41.83
CA LEU A 351 -26.86 -46.91 41.19
C LEU A 351 -26.64 -46.66 39.69
N LYS A 352 -27.33 -47.45 38.86
CA LYS A 352 -27.79 -47.06 37.52
C LYS A 352 -29.09 -47.77 37.17
N GLU A 353 -30.09 -46.97 36.82
CA GLU A 353 -31.05 -47.04 35.71
C GLU A 353 -32.00 -45.86 35.97
N GLU A 354 -32.21 -44.88 35.09
CA GLU A 354 -32.53 -44.97 33.65
C GLU A 354 -31.85 -43.86 32.80
N GLU A 355 -31.48 -44.25 31.57
CA GLU A 355 -31.50 -43.59 30.24
C GLU A 355 -31.47 -42.05 30.09
N GLU A 356 -30.87 -41.40 29.08
CA GLU A 356 -30.01 -41.73 27.93
C GLU A 356 -29.73 -40.38 27.21
N ILE A 357 -28.50 -39.84 27.23
CA ILE A 357 -28.03 -38.81 26.25
C ILE A 357 -26.53 -39.03 26.00
N LEU A 358 -26.17 -39.37 24.76
CA LEU A 358 -24.80 -39.54 24.27
C LEU A 358 -24.03 -38.21 24.35
N ALA A 359 -23.04 -38.16 25.24
CA ALA A 359 -22.10 -37.06 25.40
C ALA A 359 -20.91 -37.18 24.42
N VAL A 360 -20.62 -36.06 23.76
CA VAL A 360 -19.44 -35.78 22.92
C VAL A 360 -18.16 -35.83 23.77
N PRO A 361 -17.05 -36.47 23.32
CA PRO A 361 -15.77 -36.35 24.02
C PRO A 361 -15.18 -34.95 23.82
N LYS A 362 -15.03 -34.20 24.92
CA LYS A 362 -14.21 -32.98 24.97
C LYS A 362 -12.75 -33.36 24.73
N LEU A 363 -12.25 -33.06 23.54
CA LEU A 363 -10.82 -32.88 23.30
C LEU A 363 -10.43 -31.49 23.81
N THR A 364 -9.65 -31.48 24.88
CA THR A 364 -8.87 -30.32 25.34
C THR A 364 -7.89 -29.94 24.22
N GLY A 365 -8.26 -28.93 23.44
CA GLY A 365 -7.40 -28.35 22.40
C GLY A 365 -6.40 -27.40 23.03
N GLU A 366 -5.16 -27.85 23.13
CA GLU A 366 -3.99 -27.00 23.30
C GLU A 366 -3.96 -25.97 22.15
N SER A 367 -3.98 -24.68 22.50
CA SER A 367 -3.78 -23.59 21.55
C SER A 367 -2.32 -23.56 21.10
N SER A 368 -2.00 -24.30 20.04
CA SER A 368 -0.86 -23.97 19.20
C SER A 368 -1.34 -22.94 18.17
N ASP A 369 -0.94 -21.68 18.33
CA ASP A 369 -1.06 -20.66 17.28
C ASP A 369 -0.14 -21.07 16.12
N LYS A 370 -0.58 -22.04 15.33
CA LYS A 370 0.03 -22.32 14.03
C LYS A 370 -0.27 -21.14 13.13
N GLU A 371 0.80 -20.53 12.62
CA GLU A 371 0.72 -19.51 11.58
C GLU A 371 -0.18 -20.03 10.43
N TRP A 372 -1.22 -19.27 10.12
CA TRP A 372 -2.21 -19.66 9.12
C TRP A 372 -1.70 -19.25 7.74
N PHE A 373 -1.78 -20.16 6.77
CA PHE A 373 -1.39 -19.92 5.39
C PHE A 373 -2.60 -20.06 4.45
N PRO A 374 -2.71 -19.22 3.41
CA PRO A 374 -3.72 -19.38 2.38
C PRO A 374 -3.63 -20.75 1.67
N PRO A 375 -4.76 -21.33 1.20
CA PRO A 375 -4.75 -22.57 0.42
C PRO A 375 -3.82 -22.47 -0.79
N SER A 376 -2.96 -23.47 -0.99
CA SER A 376 -2.06 -23.53 -2.15
C SER A 376 -2.83 -23.92 -3.41
N ASP A 377 -2.33 -23.49 -4.57
CA ASP A 377 -2.90 -23.83 -5.88
C ASP A 377 -1.85 -24.52 -6.77
N PRO A 378 -1.69 -25.86 -6.65
CA PRO A 378 -0.73 -26.61 -7.45
C PRO A 378 -0.97 -26.48 -8.96
N ASP A 379 -2.23 -26.40 -9.39
CA ASP A 379 -2.59 -26.28 -10.80
C ASP A 379 -2.17 -24.91 -11.35
N PHE A 380 -2.39 -23.84 -10.59
CA PHE A 380 -1.90 -22.51 -10.95
C PHE A 380 -0.37 -22.45 -10.98
N CYS A 381 0.34 -23.14 -10.08
CA CYS A 381 1.80 -23.26 -10.16
C CYS A 381 2.26 -23.90 -11.48
N VAL A 382 1.59 -24.97 -11.91
CA VAL A 382 1.85 -25.61 -13.21
C VAL A 382 1.58 -24.62 -14.35
N TYR A 383 0.49 -23.83 -14.26
CA TYR A 383 0.19 -22.84 -15.28
C TYR A 383 1.26 -21.75 -15.40
N VAL A 384 1.72 -21.23 -14.26
CA VAL A 384 2.82 -20.25 -14.22
C VAL A 384 4.08 -20.84 -14.86
N TYR A 385 4.43 -22.08 -14.55
CA TYR A 385 5.58 -22.77 -15.15
C TYR A 385 5.44 -22.92 -16.68
N GLU A 386 4.29 -23.43 -17.16
CA GLU A 386 4.04 -23.64 -18.59
C GLU A 386 4.10 -22.33 -19.37
N VAL A 387 3.45 -21.27 -18.90
CA VAL A 387 3.41 -19.96 -19.55
C VAL A 387 4.80 -19.30 -19.54
N THR A 388 5.55 -19.41 -18.44
CA THR A 388 6.93 -18.91 -18.35
C THR A 388 7.85 -19.62 -19.34
N LYS A 389 7.64 -20.91 -19.58
CA LYS A 389 8.48 -21.69 -20.51
C LYS A 389 8.10 -21.46 -21.98
N SER A 390 6.81 -21.31 -22.28
CA SER A 390 6.31 -21.33 -23.66
C SER A 390 5.93 -19.96 -24.23
N ILE A 391 5.48 -19.02 -23.38
CA ILE A 391 4.89 -17.74 -23.81
C ILE A 391 5.81 -16.55 -23.48
N LEU A 392 6.48 -16.55 -22.32
CA LEU A 392 7.44 -15.51 -21.97
C LEU A 392 8.54 -15.29 -23.05
N PRO A 393 9.07 -16.34 -23.73
CA PRO A 393 10.10 -16.15 -24.76
C PRO A 393 9.60 -15.48 -26.07
N ILE A 394 8.28 -15.35 -26.27
CA ILE A 394 7.71 -14.72 -27.46
C ILE A 394 8.05 -13.23 -27.46
N THR A 395 8.75 -12.74 -28.48
CA THR A 395 9.21 -11.35 -28.56
C THR A 395 8.14 -10.37 -29.03
N ASN A 396 7.20 -10.82 -29.85
CA ASN A 396 6.09 -10.01 -30.32
C ASN A 396 4.99 -9.96 -29.26
N ILE A 397 4.75 -8.77 -28.70
CA ILE A 397 3.74 -8.55 -27.67
C ILE A 397 2.33 -9.01 -28.08
N LYS A 398 1.95 -8.84 -29.36
CA LYS A 398 0.62 -9.24 -29.86
C LYS A 398 0.48 -10.76 -29.89
N GLU A 399 1.51 -11.45 -30.38
CA GLU A 399 1.56 -12.91 -30.39
C GLU A 399 1.60 -13.48 -28.98
N GLN A 400 2.30 -12.81 -28.07
CA GLN A 400 2.34 -13.18 -26.65
C GLN A 400 0.96 -13.07 -26.00
N ILE A 401 0.21 -11.98 -26.24
CA ILE A 401 -1.17 -11.80 -25.77
C ILE A 401 -2.08 -12.88 -26.36
N GLU A 402 -1.97 -13.13 -27.67
CA GLU A 402 -2.78 -14.13 -28.37
C GLU A 402 -2.54 -15.54 -27.80
N ALA A 403 -1.28 -15.92 -27.61
CA ALA A 403 -0.89 -17.20 -27.05
C ALA A 403 -1.40 -17.37 -25.61
N LEU A 404 -1.27 -16.34 -24.77
CA LEU A 404 -1.77 -16.38 -23.40
C LEU A 404 -3.30 -16.50 -23.34
N ALA A 405 -4.03 -15.76 -24.17
CA ALA A 405 -5.49 -15.83 -24.20
C ALA A 405 -6.00 -17.20 -24.65
N LYS A 406 -5.35 -17.81 -25.65
CA LYS A 406 -5.64 -19.20 -26.07
C LYS A 406 -5.38 -20.20 -24.95
N TYR A 407 -4.22 -20.09 -24.30
CA TYR A 407 -3.86 -20.94 -23.17
C TYR A 407 -4.88 -20.87 -22.02
N VAL A 408 -5.28 -19.66 -21.62
CA VAL A 408 -6.31 -19.44 -20.59
C VAL A 408 -7.64 -20.06 -20.99
N ALA A 409 -8.07 -19.88 -22.25
CA ALA A 409 -9.29 -20.48 -22.75
C ALA A 409 -9.22 -22.01 -22.70
N GLU A 410 -8.12 -22.63 -23.12
CA GLU A 410 -7.91 -24.08 -23.08
C GLU A 410 -8.00 -24.65 -21.66
N LYS A 411 -7.38 -24.00 -20.66
CA LYS A 411 -7.46 -24.45 -19.25
C LYS A 411 -8.84 -24.33 -18.63
N MET A 412 -9.72 -23.49 -19.21
CA MET A 412 -11.05 -23.18 -18.68
C MET A 412 -12.21 -23.61 -19.61
N GLY A 413 -12.00 -24.67 -20.39
CA GLY A 413 -13.04 -25.34 -21.19
C GLY A 413 -13.10 -24.95 -22.67
N GLY A 414 -12.03 -24.36 -23.19
CA GLY A 414 -11.83 -24.05 -24.60
C GLY A 414 -12.60 -22.84 -25.12
N LYS A 415 -12.65 -22.70 -26.44
CA LYS A 415 -13.44 -21.68 -27.14
C LYS A 415 -14.94 -21.94 -26.92
N ILE A 416 -15.68 -20.90 -26.52
CA ILE A 416 -17.14 -20.98 -26.31
C ILE A 416 -17.83 -20.14 -27.38
N SER A 417 -18.80 -20.70 -28.10
CA SER A 417 -19.66 -19.89 -28.99
C SER A 417 -20.72 -19.15 -28.18
N LYS A 418 -21.14 -17.97 -28.65
CA LYS A 418 -22.17 -17.14 -27.98
C LYS A 418 -23.43 -17.92 -27.63
N GLU A 419 -23.88 -18.78 -28.53
CA GLU A 419 -25.08 -19.60 -28.39
C GLU A 419 -24.98 -20.66 -27.29
N LYS A 420 -23.76 -21.16 -27.00
CA LYS A 420 -23.54 -22.25 -26.05
C LYS A 420 -23.22 -21.75 -24.64
N LEU A 421 -23.12 -20.45 -24.44
CA LEU A 421 -22.79 -19.88 -23.13
C LEU A 421 -23.81 -20.26 -22.03
N PRO A 422 -25.14 -20.25 -22.28
CA PRO A 422 -26.12 -20.69 -21.28
C PRO A 422 -25.96 -22.16 -20.88
N ASP A 423 -25.54 -23.01 -21.82
CA ASP A 423 -25.38 -24.46 -21.62
C ASP A 423 -24.00 -24.87 -21.11
N PHE A 424 -23.10 -23.90 -20.84
CA PHE A 424 -21.70 -24.19 -20.52
C PHE A 424 -21.49 -24.84 -19.14
N GLY A 425 -22.54 -24.88 -18.30
CA GLY A 425 -22.59 -25.65 -17.05
C GLY A 425 -21.49 -25.27 -16.05
N TRP A 426 -21.10 -24.00 -16.03
CA TRP A 426 -20.03 -23.52 -15.16
C TRP A 426 -20.51 -23.40 -13.71
N GLU A 427 -21.79 -23.08 -13.46
CA GLU A 427 -22.37 -22.97 -12.12
C GLU A 427 -22.25 -24.30 -11.38
N LEU A 428 -22.63 -25.41 -12.03
CA LEU A 428 -22.53 -26.75 -11.45
C LEU A 428 -21.07 -27.10 -11.12
N HIS A 429 -20.13 -26.76 -12.01
CA HIS A 429 -18.70 -26.96 -11.78
C HIS A 429 -18.21 -26.19 -10.54
N ILE A 430 -18.63 -24.94 -10.37
CA ILE A 430 -18.26 -24.12 -9.20
C ILE A 430 -18.89 -24.68 -7.92
N SER A 431 -20.16 -25.10 -7.95
CA SER A 431 -20.83 -25.69 -6.79
C SER A 431 -20.18 -26.99 -6.34
N GLU A 432 -19.78 -27.85 -7.28
CA GLU A 432 -19.05 -29.09 -6.98
C GLU A 432 -17.71 -28.79 -6.31
N LEU A 433 -16.95 -27.80 -6.82
CA LEU A 433 -15.70 -27.37 -6.19
C LEU A 433 -15.90 -26.86 -4.76
N LYS A 434 -16.92 -26.04 -4.51
CA LYS A 434 -17.22 -25.56 -3.15
C LYS A 434 -17.54 -26.70 -2.20
N PHE A 435 -18.30 -27.69 -2.67
CA PHE A 435 -18.63 -28.88 -1.89
C PHE A 435 -17.39 -29.71 -1.56
N GLN A 436 -16.54 -29.99 -2.56
CA GLN A 436 -15.30 -30.75 -2.40
C GLN A 436 -14.31 -30.06 -1.46
N LEU A 437 -14.13 -28.74 -1.60
CA LEU A 437 -13.23 -27.94 -0.79
C LEU A 437 -13.79 -27.59 0.59
N LYS A 438 -15.10 -27.79 0.80
CA LYS A 438 -15.84 -27.32 1.99
C LYS A 438 -15.59 -25.84 2.28
N SER A 439 -15.48 -25.02 1.23
CA SER A 439 -15.21 -23.59 1.33
C SER A 439 -15.83 -22.81 0.17
N ASN A 440 -16.16 -21.54 0.41
CA ASN A 440 -16.54 -20.60 -0.66
C ASN A 440 -15.33 -20.04 -1.42
N VAL A 441 -14.12 -20.25 -0.89
CA VAL A 441 -12.86 -19.82 -1.51
C VAL A 441 -12.38 -20.92 -2.44
N ILE A 442 -12.21 -20.59 -3.72
CA ILE A 442 -11.79 -21.52 -4.78
C ILE A 442 -10.48 -21.02 -5.39
N PRO A 443 -9.38 -21.79 -5.28
CA PRO A 443 -8.16 -21.54 -6.04
C PRO A 443 -8.43 -21.55 -7.55
N ILE A 444 -7.92 -20.53 -8.27
CA ILE A 444 -8.24 -20.29 -9.68
C ILE A 444 -7.88 -21.49 -10.58
N GLY A 445 -6.83 -22.23 -10.24
CA GLY A 445 -6.32 -23.36 -11.00
C GLY A 445 -7.30 -24.53 -11.09
N TYR A 446 -8.19 -24.67 -10.10
CA TYR A 446 -9.18 -25.75 -10.04
C TYR A 446 -10.39 -25.51 -10.96
N ILE A 447 -10.59 -24.27 -11.41
CA ILE A 447 -11.70 -23.92 -12.31
C ILE A 447 -11.37 -24.38 -13.72
N LYS A 448 -11.96 -25.51 -14.15
CA LYS A 448 -11.80 -26.08 -15.50
C LYS A 448 -12.89 -25.64 -16.48
N LYS A 449 -13.99 -25.07 -15.97
CA LYS A 449 -15.07 -24.45 -16.77
C LYS A 449 -15.31 -23.04 -16.26
N GLY A 450 -14.79 -22.06 -16.97
CA GLY A 450 -14.85 -20.65 -16.57
C GLY A 450 -15.52 -19.75 -17.60
N ILE A 451 -16.37 -18.83 -17.14
CA ILE A 451 -16.87 -17.68 -17.91
C ILE A 451 -15.93 -16.46 -17.83
N PHE A 452 -16.37 -15.33 -18.35
CA PHE A 452 -15.63 -14.08 -18.50
C PHE A 452 -14.76 -13.70 -17.29
N TYR A 453 -15.35 -13.56 -16.09
CA TYR A 453 -14.57 -13.09 -14.94
C TYR A 453 -13.53 -14.11 -14.43
N HIS A 454 -13.80 -15.41 -14.55
CA HIS A 454 -12.81 -16.44 -14.21
C HIS A 454 -11.61 -16.35 -15.16
N ARG A 455 -11.88 -16.30 -16.47
CA ARG A 455 -10.84 -16.27 -17.50
C ARG A 455 -10.06 -14.96 -17.48
N ALA A 456 -10.73 -13.82 -17.32
CA ALA A 456 -10.06 -12.53 -17.27
C ALA A 456 -9.14 -12.40 -16.04
N LEU A 457 -9.57 -12.95 -14.89
CA LEU A 457 -8.73 -12.99 -13.69
C LEU A 457 -7.51 -13.90 -13.89
N LEU A 458 -7.70 -15.12 -14.43
CA LEU A 458 -6.58 -16.02 -14.71
C LEU A 458 -5.61 -15.41 -15.73
N PHE A 459 -6.13 -14.77 -16.79
CA PHE A 459 -5.30 -14.06 -17.76
C PHE A 459 -4.47 -12.98 -17.09
N LYS A 460 -5.08 -12.12 -16.25
CA LYS A 460 -4.36 -11.07 -15.52
C LYS A 460 -3.27 -11.65 -14.62
N ALA A 461 -3.60 -12.68 -13.83
CA ALA A 461 -2.67 -13.29 -12.89
C ALA A 461 -1.46 -13.94 -13.60
N LEU A 462 -1.68 -14.62 -14.73
CA LEU A 462 -0.59 -15.19 -15.53
C LEU A 462 0.21 -14.11 -16.27
N ALA A 463 -0.46 -13.10 -16.82
CA ALA A 463 0.18 -11.96 -17.50
C ALA A 463 1.16 -11.25 -16.55
N ASP A 464 0.75 -11.03 -15.30
CA ASP A 464 1.59 -10.41 -14.27
C ASP A 464 2.84 -11.25 -13.94
N LYS A 465 2.75 -12.58 -13.96
CA LYS A 465 3.90 -13.48 -13.72
C LYS A 465 4.92 -13.47 -14.85
N ILE A 466 4.51 -13.14 -16.08
CA ILE A 466 5.41 -13.02 -17.25
C ILE A 466 5.72 -11.56 -17.63
N GLY A 467 5.29 -10.57 -16.84
CA GLY A 467 5.55 -9.16 -17.11
C GLY A 467 4.73 -8.58 -18.28
N LEU A 468 3.65 -9.23 -18.69
CA LEU A 468 2.74 -8.73 -19.72
C LEU A 468 1.77 -7.70 -19.14
N GLY A 469 1.97 -6.43 -19.49
CA GLY A 469 1.15 -5.33 -18.97
C GLY A 469 -0.30 -5.35 -19.47
N CYS A 470 -1.25 -5.70 -18.60
CA CYS A 470 -2.68 -5.60 -18.88
C CYS A 470 -3.48 -5.11 -17.67
N SER A 471 -4.59 -4.42 -17.91
CA SER A 471 -5.57 -4.08 -16.89
C SER A 471 -6.59 -5.21 -16.72
N LEU A 472 -7.26 -5.26 -15.57
CA LEU A 472 -8.41 -6.13 -15.31
C LEU A 472 -9.62 -5.26 -14.98
N VAL A 473 -10.70 -5.42 -15.73
CA VAL A 473 -11.91 -4.58 -15.66
C VAL A 473 -13.11 -5.46 -15.38
N ARG A 474 -13.86 -5.13 -14.33
CA ARG A 474 -15.11 -5.79 -13.97
C ARG A 474 -16.30 -5.11 -14.66
N GLY A 475 -17.06 -5.90 -15.39
CA GLY A 475 -18.35 -5.50 -15.95
C GLY A 475 -19.53 -5.85 -15.04
N GLU A 476 -20.70 -5.98 -15.64
CA GLU A 476 -21.94 -6.41 -14.97
C GLU A 476 -22.26 -7.87 -15.30
N TYR A 477 -23.18 -8.49 -14.57
CA TYR A 477 -23.73 -9.82 -14.87
C TYR A 477 -22.67 -10.91 -15.13
N GLY A 478 -21.61 -10.95 -14.31
CA GLY A 478 -20.53 -11.93 -14.47
C GLY A 478 -19.59 -11.65 -15.66
N ARG A 479 -19.55 -10.42 -16.18
CA ARG A 479 -18.54 -9.99 -17.16
C ARG A 479 -17.30 -9.43 -16.47
N ALA A 480 -16.14 -9.75 -17.03
CA ALA A 480 -14.90 -9.02 -16.82
C ALA A 480 -14.00 -9.23 -18.05
N TRP A 481 -13.03 -8.34 -18.26
CA TRP A 481 -12.13 -8.41 -19.39
C TRP A 481 -10.77 -7.80 -19.09
N ASN A 482 -9.80 -8.07 -19.96
CA ASN A 482 -8.48 -7.48 -19.87
C ASN A 482 -8.29 -6.42 -20.95
N GLU A 483 -7.64 -5.32 -20.60
CA GLU A 483 -7.30 -4.25 -21.53
C GLU A 483 -5.78 -4.15 -21.69
N VAL A 484 -5.31 -4.06 -22.92
CA VAL A 484 -3.88 -3.94 -23.27
C VAL A 484 -3.66 -2.69 -24.10
N LYS A 485 -2.52 -2.02 -23.88
CA LYS A 485 -2.10 -0.83 -24.64
C LYS A 485 -1.06 -1.22 -25.67
N LEU A 486 -1.33 -0.97 -26.95
CA LEU A 486 -0.45 -1.32 -28.05
C LEU A 486 -0.14 -0.08 -28.90
N GLN A 487 1.11 0.03 -29.35
CA GLN A 487 1.49 1.06 -30.33
C GLN A 487 0.95 0.67 -31.71
N ASN A 488 0.36 1.64 -32.40
CA ASN A 488 -0.13 1.44 -33.76
C ASN A 488 0.99 1.77 -34.76
N GLU A 489 1.52 0.76 -35.45
CA GLU A 489 2.56 0.93 -36.47
C GLU A 489 2.05 1.67 -37.73
N SER A 490 0.73 1.72 -37.95
CA SER A 490 0.12 2.21 -39.19
C SER A 490 -0.16 3.71 -39.24
N ARG A 491 0.03 4.46 -38.15
CA ARG A 491 -0.16 5.92 -38.10
C ARG A 491 1.17 6.64 -37.86
N LYS A 492 1.95 6.86 -38.91
CA LYS A 492 2.95 7.95 -38.92
C LYS A 492 2.16 9.27 -38.87
N GLY A 493 2.14 9.94 -37.72
CA GLY A 493 1.45 11.22 -37.56
C GLY A 493 1.99 12.27 -38.54
N ALA A 494 1.11 13.10 -39.10
CA ALA A 494 1.45 14.19 -40.01
C ALA A 494 2.23 15.36 -39.35
N THR A 495 2.63 15.23 -38.08
CA THR A 495 3.30 16.28 -37.30
C THR A 495 4.18 15.65 -36.21
N GLY A 496 5.31 15.02 -36.56
CA GLY A 496 6.48 14.77 -35.70
C GLY A 496 6.31 14.08 -34.32
N GLY A 497 5.10 13.71 -33.91
CA GLY A 497 4.79 13.11 -32.61
C GLY A 497 4.58 11.61 -32.71
N LEU A 498 5.05 10.88 -31.71
CA LEU A 498 4.77 9.45 -31.56
C LEU A 498 3.25 9.22 -31.49
N PRO A 499 2.69 8.27 -32.25
CA PRO A 499 1.26 7.96 -32.17
C PRO A 499 0.90 7.49 -30.75
N GLN A 500 -0.23 7.98 -30.23
CA GLN A 500 -0.70 7.55 -28.91
C GLN A 500 -1.04 6.04 -28.94
N PRO A 501 -0.67 5.28 -27.90
CA PRO A 501 -1.01 3.87 -27.81
C PRO A 501 -2.52 3.69 -27.75
N GLU A 502 -3.03 2.75 -28.53
CA GLU A 502 -4.45 2.39 -28.55
C GLU A 502 -4.74 1.29 -27.54
N VAL A 503 -5.94 1.32 -26.95
CA VAL A 503 -6.39 0.32 -25.97
C VAL A 503 -7.21 -0.75 -26.70
N TYR A 504 -6.95 -2.02 -26.38
CA TYR A 504 -7.66 -3.17 -26.92
C TYR A 504 -8.18 -4.05 -25.78
N ILE A 505 -9.39 -4.58 -25.92
CA ILE A 505 -9.92 -5.66 -25.09
C ILE A 505 -9.39 -6.99 -25.64
N VAL A 506 -8.87 -7.84 -24.75
CA VAL A 506 -8.47 -9.20 -25.09
C VAL A 506 -9.69 -10.13 -25.00
N ASP A 507 -10.11 -10.70 -26.12
CA ASP A 507 -11.14 -11.73 -26.13
C ASP A 507 -10.55 -13.03 -25.57
N VAL A 508 -11.12 -13.53 -24.46
CA VAL A 508 -10.75 -14.81 -23.82
C VAL A 508 -11.91 -15.82 -23.85
N MET A 509 -13.00 -15.51 -24.55
CA MET A 509 -14.25 -16.26 -24.56
C MET A 509 -14.58 -16.80 -25.95
N PHE A 510 -14.86 -15.91 -26.90
CA PHE A 510 -15.45 -16.23 -28.19
C PHE A 510 -14.40 -16.48 -29.25
N HIS A 511 -13.37 -15.63 -29.31
CA HIS A 511 -12.23 -15.77 -30.19
C HIS A 511 -10.93 -15.54 -29.41
N PRO A 512 -10.51 -16.50 -28.56
CA PRO A 512 -9.35 -16.36 -27.69
C PRO A 512 -8.12 -15.80 -28.41
N GLY A 513 -7.66 -14.63 -27.95
CA GLY A 513 -6.50 -13.92 -28.48
C GLY A 513 -6.82 -12.82 -29.50
N SER A 514 -8.08 -12.66 -29.89
CA SER A 514 -8.51 -11.52 -30.72
C SER A 514 -8.45 -10.23 -29.91
N LEU A 515 -7.92 -9.18 -30.54
CA LEU A 515 -7.80 -7.84 -29.96
C LEU A 515 -8.91 -6.95 -30.47
N LEU A 516 -9.87 -6.63 -29.61
CA LEU A 516 -11.02 -5.79 -29.94
C LEU A 516 -10.68 -4.34 -29.59
N ARG A 517 -10.59 -3.46 -30.58
CA ARG A 517 -10.27 -2.05 -30.34
C ARG A 517 -11.30 -1.43 -29.39
N LEU A 518 -10.84 -0.78 -28.32
CA LEU A 518 -11.74 -0.08 -27.39
C LEU A 518 -12.57 0.96 -28.17
N GLN A 519 -13.88 1.01 -27.92
CA GLN A 519 -14.90 1.80 -28.67
C GLN A 519 -15.34 1.20 -30.02
N SER A 520 -14.90 0.00 -30.41
CA SER A 520 -15.50 -0.69 -31.55
C SER A 520 -16.82 -1.36 -31.15
N ARG A 521 -17.68 -1.61 -32.15
CA ARG A 521 -18.94 -2.33 -31.95
C ARG A 521 -18.72 -3.72 -31.34
N GLU A 522 -17.64 -4.39 -31.74
CA GLU A 522 -17.28 -5.72 -31.25
C GLU A 522 -16.88 -5.67 -29.76
N ALA A 523 -16.14 -4.62 -29.35
CA ALA A 523 -15.79 -4.40 -27.95
C ALA A 523 -17.03 -4.09 -27.10
N ASP A 524 -17.98 -3.30 -27.61
CA ASP A 524 -19.25 -3.03 -26.91
C ASP A 524 -20.07 -4.30 -26.73
N LEU A 525 -20.18 -5.10 -27.78
CA LEU A 525 -20.83 -6.40 -27.71
C LEU A 525 -20.12 -7.28 -26.66
N TYR A 526 -18.79 -7.36 -26.67
CA TYR A 526 -18.08 -8.16 -25.66
C TYR A 526 -18.38 -7.73 -24.21
N ARG A 527 -18.57 -6.43 -23.97
CA ARG A 527 -18.83 -5.86 -22.65
C ARG A 527 -20.28 -6.01 -22.17
N PHE A 528 -21.26 -5.92 -23.09
CA PHE A 528 -22.67 -5.75 -22.76
C PHE A 528 -23.60 -6.83 -23.31
N LEU A 529 -23.09 -7.83 -24.06
CA LEU A 529 -23.89 -8.92 -24.64
C LEU A 529 -24.73 -9.68 -23.63
#